data_AF-E4MWS2-F1
#
_entry.id   AF-E4MWS2-F1
#
_cell.length_a   1.000
_cell.length_b   1.000
_cell.length_c   1.000
_cell.angle_alpha   90.00
_cell.angle_beta   90.00
_cell.angle_gamma   90.00
#
_symmetry.space_group_name_H-M   'P 1'
#
loop_
_entity.id
_entity.type
_entity.pdbx_description
1 polymer ?
#
loop_
_entity_poly.entity_id
_entity_poly.type
_entity_poly.pdbx_seq_one_letter_code
_entity_poly.pdbx_strand_id
1 'polypeptide(L)' 'MGIVVKSFKDQFSSDERLKESKNIIAKYPDRVPVIIEKYSNADLPDMEKNKYLVPRDMTVGHSFTC' A
#
# COMPACT_ATOMS: atom_id res chain seq x y z
N MET A 1 -22.79 13.91 -2.91
CA MET A 1 -22.52 12.53 -3.37
C MET A 1 -21.11 12.16 -2.95
N GLY A 2 -20.94 11.40 -1.87
CA GLY A 2 -19.62 10.97 -1.41
C GLY A 2 -19.04 9.97 -2.40
N ILE A 3 -17.89 10.29 -2.97
CA ILE A 3 -17.14 9.34 -3.80
C ILE A 3 -16.64 8.24 -2.85
N VAL A 4 -17.29 7.08 -2.90
CA VAL A 4 -16.82 5.88 -2.22
C VAL A 4 -15.58 5.41 -2.98
N VAL A 5 -14.40 5.78 -2.49
CA VAL A 5 -13.13 5.25 -2.99
C VAL A 5 -13.14 3.75 -2.69
N LYS A 6 -13.35 2.92 -3.72
CA LYS A 6 -13.32 1.46 -3.58
C LYS A 6 -11.96 1.04 -3.04
N SER A 7 -11.92 0.65 -1.77
CA SER A 7 -10.69 0.21 -1.11
C SER A 7 -10.08 -0.95 -1.88
N PHE A 8 -8.75 -1.01 -1.93
CA PHE A 8 -8.00 -2.09 -2.54
C PHE A 8 -8.40 -3.47 -1.97
N LYS A 9 -8.93 -3.48 -0.74
CA LYS A 9 -9.50 -4.66 -0.06
C LYS A 9 -10.80 -5.18 -0.68
N ASP A 10 -11.57 -4.33 -1.35
CA ASP A 10 -12.82 -4.67 -2.05
C ASP A 10 -12.56 -5.13 -3.49
N GLN A 11 -11.43 -4.70 -4.09
CA GLN A 11 -11.07 -5.03 -5.47
C GLN A 11 -10.37 -6.38 -5.60
N PHE A 12 -9.68 -6.85 -4.55
CA PHE A 12 -8.93 -8.10 -4.56
C PHE A 12 -9.29 -8.99 -3.38
N SER A 13 -9.52 -10.27 -3.66
CA SER A 13 -9.75 -11.31 -2.67
C SER A 13 -8.61 -11.39 -1.66
N SER A 14 -8.93 -11.74 -0.40
CA SER A 14 -7.94 -11.92 0.66
C SER A 14 -6.81 -12.89 0.27
N ASP A 15 -7.17 -13.97 -0.42
CA ASP A 15 -6.24 -15.01 -0.86
C ASP A 15 -5.24 -14.53 -1.91
N GLU A 16 -5.74 -13.81 -2.94
CA GLU A 16 -4.88 -13.24 -3.98
C GLU A 16 -3.91 -12.21 -3.41
N ARG A 17 -4.38 -11.35 -2.49
CA ARG A 17 -3.53 -10.37 -1.80
C ARG A 17 -2.46 -11.05 -0.96
N LEU A 18 -2.80 -12.15 -0.30
CA LEU A 18 -1.85 -12.94 0.49
C LEU A 18 -0.81 -13.60 -0.42
N LYS A 19 -1.23 -14.17 -1.54
CA LYS A 19 -0.35 -14.84 -2.51
C LYS A 19 0.63 -13.85 -3.15
N GLU A 20 0.15 -12.70 -3.60
CA GLU A 20 0.99 -11.61 -4.13
C GLU A 20 1.98 -11.11 -3.08
N SER A 21 1.51 -10.81 -1.87
CA SER A 21 2.39 -10.33 -0.79
C SER A 21 3.47 -11.35 -0.45
N LYS A 22 3.13 -12.65 -0.35
CA LYS A 22 4.09 -13.73 -0.11
C LYS A 22 5.12 -13.86 -1.22
N ASN A 23 4.70 -13.76 -2.49
CA ASN A 23 5.60 -13.82 -3.63
C ASN A 23 6.59 -12.65 -3.64
N ILE A 24 6.11 -11.44 -3.32
CA ILE A 24 6.95 -10.24 -3.24
C ILE A 24 7.93 -10.33 -2.07
N ILE A 25 7.50 -10.78 -0.89
CA ILE A 25 8.37 -11.01 0.27
C ILE A 25 9.42 -12.10 -0.03
N ALA A 26 9.03 -13.16 -0.75
CA ALA A 26 9.99 -14.20 -1.16
C ALA A 26 11.04 -13.66 -2.16
N LYS A 27 10.65 -12.74 -3.05
CA LYS A 27 11.58 -12.06 -3.97
C LYS A 27 12.46 -11.03 -3.29
N TYR A 28 11.94 -10.34 -2.28
CA TYR A 28 12.61 -9.27 -1.55
C TYR A 28 12.40 -9.44 -0.03
N PRO A 29 13.14 -10.36 0.63
CA PRO A 29 12.92 -10.67 2.04
C PRO A 29 13.19 -9.48 2.98
N ASP A 30 14.08 -8.58 2.56
CA ASP A 30 14.40 -7.34 3.29
C ASP A 30 13.43 -6.19 3.01
N ARG A 31 12.41 -6.37 2.14
CA ARG A 31 11.44 -5.33 1.77
C ARG A 31 10.01 -5.78 2.00
N VAL A 32 9.22 -4.91 2.61
CA VAL A 32 7.81 -5.12 2.91
C VAL A 32 6.96 -4.35 1.88
N PRO A 33 6.05 -5.02 1.15
CA PRO A 33 5.10 -4.32 0.30
C PRO A 33 4.04 -3.61 1.17
N VAL A 34 3.97 -2.29 1.03
CA VAL A 34 3.00 -1.43 1.70
C VAL A 34 2.05 -0.85 0.64
N ILE A 35 0.76 -1.01 0.89
CA ILE A 35 -0.29 -0.40 0.06
C ILE A 35 -0.72 0.88 0.75
N ILE A 36 -0.52 2.03 0.09
CA ILE A 36 -0.95 3.34 0.57
C ILE A 36 -2.19 3.71 -0.23
N GLU A 37 -3.26 4.07 0.48
CA GLU A 37 -4.47 4.60 -0.12
C GLU A 37 -4.73 5.98 0.48
N LYS A 38 -5.08 6.94 -0.37
CA LYS A 38 -5.49 8.26 0.09
C LYS A 38 -6.82 8.15 0.81
N TYR A 39 -6.94 8.78 1.97
CA TYR A 39 -8.21 8.90 2.65
C TYR A 39 -9.11 9.89 1.92
N SER A 40 -10.40 9.56 1.76
CA SER A 40 -11.36 10.30 0.93
C SER A 40 -11.52 11.79 1.31
N ASN A 41 -11.16 12.16 2.55
CA ASN A 41 -11.23 13.53 3.06
C ASN A 41 -9.86 14.25 3.14
N ALA A 42 -8.79 13.66 2.61
CA ALA A 42 -7.48 14.30 2.62
C ALA A 42 -7.35 15.24 1.41
N ASP A 43 -6.90 16.48 1.63
CA ASP A 43 -6.50 17.40 0.57
C ASP A 43 -5.05 17.11 0.15
N LEU A 44 -4.85 15.91 -0.41
CA LEU A 44 -3.55 15.46 -0.91
C LEU A 44 -3.59 15.34 -2.44
N PRO A 45 -2.48 15.61 -3.15
CA PRO A 45 -2.41 15.38 -4.59
C PRO A 45 -2.66 13.90 -4.93
N ASP A 46 -3.16 13.65 -6.14
CA ASP A 46 -3.42 12.29 -6.62
C ASP A 46 -2.10 11.50 -6.68
N MET A 47 -2.03 10.36 -5.97
CA MET A 47 -0.84 9.51 -5.98
C MET A 47 -0.93 8.56 -7.17
N GLU A 48 0.01 8.68 -8.10
CA GLU A 48 0.11 7.79 -9.28
C GLU A 48 0.42 6.33 -8.88
N LYS A 49 1.06 6.12 -7.73
CA LYS A 49 1.47 4.78 -7.24
C LYS A 49 0.99 4.56 -5.82
N ASN A 50 0.30 3.43 -5.62
CA ASN A 50 -0.32 3.05 -4.36
C ASN A 50 0.42 1.87 -3.69
N LYS A 51 1.45 1.32 -4.34
CA LYS A 51 2.22 0.17 -3.85
C LYS A 51 3.68 0.59 -3.70
N TYR A 52 4.19 0.49 -2.48
CA TYR A 52 5.55 0.84 -2.13
C TYR A 52 6.27 -0.35 -1.50
N LEU A 53 7.57 -0.45 -1.72
CA LEU A 53 8.42 -1.47 -1.11
C LEU A 53 9.29 -0.77 -0.07
N VAL A 54 8.95 -0.93 1.19
CA VAL A 54 9.68 -0.31 2.30
C VAL A 54 10.68 -1.32 2.85
N PRO A 55 11.97 -0.98 2.98
CA PRO A 55 12.92 -1.87 3.62
C PRO A 55 12.57 -2.06 5.10
N ARG A 56 12.78 -3.27 5.62
CA ARG A 56 12.41 -3.64 7.00
C ARG A 56 13.15 -2.83 8.06
N ASP A 57 14.32 -2.32 7.71
CA ASP A 57 15.17 -1.49 8.58
C ASP A 57 14.77 -0.02 8.60
N MET A 58 13.90 0.42 7.68
CA MET A 58 13.48 1.82 7.60
C MET A 58 12.35 2.10 8.59
N THR A 59 12.52 3.13 9.43
CA THR A 59 11.43 3.63 10.28
C THR A 59 10.36 4.28 9.41
N VAL A 60 9.09 3.94 9.67
CA VAL A 60 7.92 4.49 8.95
C VAL A 60 7.89 6.02 8.91
N GLY A 61 8.53 6.69 9.87
CA GLY A 61 8.70 8.14 9.86
C GLY A 61 9.55 8.65 8.69
N HIS A 62 10.63 7.96 8.29
CA HIS A 62 11.51 8.48 7.24
C HIS A 62 10.91 8.34 5.83
N SER A 63 10.06 7.31 5.60
CA SER A 63 9.45 7.04 4.30
C SER A 63 8.08 7.66 4.09
N PHE A 64 7.33 7.94 5.18
CA PHE A 64 5.95 8.43 5.11
C PHE A 64 5.76 9.82 5.75
N THR A 65 6.83 10.58 6.03
CA THR A 65 6.68 11.99 6.43
C THR A 65 6.16 12.77 5.22
N CYS A 66 5.03 13.45 5.45
CA CYS A 66 4.28 14.25 4.49
C CYS A 66 5.10 15.39 3.87
#